data_AF-A0A3A8EEM3-F1
#
_entry.id   AF-A0A3A8EEM3-F1
#
_cell.length_a   1.000
_cell.length_b   1.000
_cell.length_c   1.000
_cell.angle_alpha   90.00
_cell.angle_beta   90.00
_cell.angle_gamma   90.00
#
_symmetry.space_group_name_H-M   'P 1'
#
loop_
_entity.id
_entity.type
_entity.pdbx_description
1 polymer ?
#
loop_
_entity_poly.entity_id
_entity_poly.type
_entity_poly.pdbx_seq_one_letter_code
_entity_poly.pdbx_strand_id
1 'polypeptide(L)'
;MKILTGFILGLLFASALWYCLPHVHRYFPDLPVPNLQKPSTYSHQPEGKVLQSLDNITGDEFRSTEGNGAVLYQLKGKCKLTLNIFGESYKEEISFYLHQGKILSAFETSYSYPNGGFYAEAKTEESFETQQHYLKIMNPVNRRTMTLFEEIASQFKPKFIKAC
;
A
#
# COMPACT_ATOMS: atom_id res chain seq x y z
N MET A 1 32.84 32.17 -29.90
CA MET A 1 31.37 31.96 -30.00
C MET A 1 30.94 30.49 -29.97
N LYS A 2 31.64 29.53 -30.59
CA LYS A 2 31.24 28.09 -30.62
C LYS A 2 31.22 27.37 -29.26
N ILE A 3 32.03 27.81 -28.30
CA ILE A 3 32.09 27.20 -26.96
C ILE A 3 30.87 27.61 -26.11
N LEU A 4 30.41 28.86 -26.26
CA LEU A 4 29.27 29.38 -25.52
C LEU A 4 27.96 28.70 -25.93
N THR A 5 27.80 28.41 -27.22
CA THR A 5 26.62 27.72 -27.76
C THR A 5 26.55 26.26 -27.28
N GLY A 6 27.69 25.58 -27.15
CA GLY A 6 27.74 24.23 -26.60
C GLY A 6 27.33 24.18 -25.12
N PHE A 7 27.74 25.18 -24.34
CA PHE A 7 27.40 25.27 -22.92
C PHE A 7 25.91 25.54 -22.70
N ILE A 8 25.31 26.41 -23.52
CA ILE A 8 23.88 26.72 -23.48
C ILE A 8 23.05 25.49 -23.89
N LEU A 9 23.44 24.76 -24.95
CA LEU A 9 22.76 23.52 -25.33
C LEU A 9 22.86 22.44 -24.23
N GLY A 10 24.01 22.31 -23.59
CA GLY A 10 24.20 21.37 -22.48
C GLY A 10 23.27 21.65 -21.29
N LEU A 11 23.13 22.92 -20.91
CA LEU A 11 22.22 23.35 -19.83
C LEU A 11 20.74 23.16 -20.19
N LEU A 12 20.36 23.40 -21.44
CA LEU A 12 19.00 23.17 -21.93
C LEU A 12 18.64 21.67 -21.95
N PHE A 13 19.58 20.80 -22.33
CA PHE A 13 19.39 19.35 -22.26
C PHE A 13 19.31 18.84 -20.82
N ALA A 14 20.16 19.34 -19.92
CA ALA A 14 20.15 18.95 -18.52
C ALA A 14 18.85 19.35 -17.81
N SER A 15 18.33 20.56 -18.10
CA SER A 15 17.06 21.04 -17.55
C SER A 15 15.84 20.30 -18.12
N ALA A 16 15.85 19.96 -19.42
CA ALA A 16 14.80 19.14 -20.03
C ALA A 16 14.75 17.72 -19.43
N LEU A 17 15.91 17.09 -19.20
CA LEU A 17 15.98 15.79 -18.54
C LEU A 17 15.44 15.86 -17.09
N TRP A 18 15.79 16.91 -16.34
CA TRP A 18 15.30 17.11 -14.98
C TRP A 18 13.78 17.33 -14.90
N TYR A 19 13.19 18.01 -15.89
CA TYR A 19 11.74 18.18 -16.00
C TYR A 19 11.00 16.90 -16.41
N CYS A 20 11.64 16.01 -17.16
CA CYS A 20 11.05 14.73 -17.57
C CYS A 20 11.13 13.63 -16.49
N LEU A 21 12.12 13.70 -15.59
CA LEU A 21 12.33 12.74 -14.50
C LEU A 21 11.10 12.48 -13.59
N PRO A 22 10.33 13.50 -13.13
CA PRO A 22 9.13 13.23 -12.31
C PRO A 22 7.99 12.57 -13.09
N HIS A 23 8.05 12.53 -14.43
CA HIS A 23 7.05 11.85 -15.26
C HIS A 23 7.40 10.40 -15.63
N VAL A 24 8.63 9.94 -15.42
CA VAL A 24 9.05 8.58 -15.81
C VAL A 24 8.23 7.50 -15.07
N HIS A 25 7.85 7.72 -13.81
CA HIS A 25 6.95 6.80 -13.07
C HIS A 25 5.53 6.72 -13.65
N ARG A 26 5.11 7.72 -14.43
CA ARG A 26 3.81 7.70 -15.12
C ARG A 26 3.84 6.85 -16.40
N TYR A 27 5.01 6.73 -17.04
CA TYR A 27 5.20 5.99 -18.29
C TYR A 27 5.72 4.55 -18.08
N PHE A 28 6.31 4.26 -16.92
CA PHE A 28 6.78 2.92 -16.55
C PHE A 28 6.15 2.49 -15.22
N PRO A 29 4.85 2.11 -15.24
CA PRO A 29 4.12 1.72 -14.03
C PRO A 29 4.72 0.49 -13.32
N ASP A 30 5.52 -0.32 -14.02
CA ASP A 30 6.08 -1.58 -13.53
C ASP A 30 7.53 -1.47 -13.01
N LEU A 31 8.09 -0.26 -12.89
CA LEU A 31 9.39 -0.10 -12.24
C LEU A 31 9.29 -0.49 -10.75
N PRO A 32 10.28 -1.24 -10.23
CA PRO A 32 10.30 -1.61 -8.82
C PRO A 32 10.43 -0.36 -7.96
N VAL A 33 9.45 -0.14 -7.08
CA VAL A 33 9.51 0.93 -6.07
C VAL A 33 10.54 0.51 -5.02
N PRO A 34 11.45 1.40 -4.58
CA PRO A 34 12.47 1.05 -3.61
C PRO A 34 11.84 0.51 -2.31
N ASN A 35 12.34 -0.65 -1.88
CA ASN A 35 11.94 -1.29 -0.63
C ASN A 35 12.58 -0.50 0.53
N LEU A 36 11.78 0.16 1.36
CA LEU A 36 12.30 0.96 2.48
C LEU A 36 12.61 0.04 3.65
N GLN A 37 13.88 -0.36 3.80
CA GLN A 37 14.37 -1.12 4.96
C GLN A 37 14.63 -0.24 6.20
N LYS A 38 14.53 1.09 6.08
CA LYS A 38 14.58 2.00 7.24
C LYS A 38 13.22 2.06 7.93
N PRO A 39 13.15 2.35 9.24
CA PRO A 39 11.87 2.56 9.91
C PRO A 39 11.17 3.72 9.23
N SER A 40 10.23 3.39 8.35
CA SER A 40 9.33 4.38 7.80
C SER A 40 8.40 4.80 8.92
N THR A 41 8.04 6.08 8.96
CA THR A 41 7.05 6.61 9.92
C THR A 41 5.62 6.12 9.63
N TYR A 42 5.42 5.30 8.61
CA TYR A 42 4.11 4.82 8.20
C TYR A 42 3.64 3.64 9.08
N SER A 43 2.32 3.63 9.36
CA SER A 43 1.66 2.56 10.10
C SER A 43 0.26 2.29 9.53
N HIS A 44 -0.17 1.03 9.55
CA HIS A 44 -1.52 0.62 9.19
C HIS A 44 -2.57 0.90 10.27
N GLN A 45 -2.17 1.49 11.42
CA GLN A 45 -3.07 1.75 12.54
C GLN A 45 -4.38 2.43 12.13
N PRO A 46 -5.49 2.12 12.84
CA PRO A 46 -6.77 2.79 12.62
C PRO A 46 -6.63 4.31 12.75
N GLU A 47 -7.13 5.03 11.75
CA GLU A 47 -7.08 6.49 11.72
C GLU A 47 -8.46 7.02 11.30
N GLY A 48 -9.04 7.94 12.08
CA GLY A 48 -10.29 8.61 11.74
C GLY A 48 -11.56 7.80 12.03
N LYS A 49 -12.65 8.13 11.33
CA LYS A 49 -13.98 7.55 11.58
C LYS A 49 -14.21 6.33 10.69
N VAL A 50 -14.53 5.18 11.27
CA VAL A 50 -14.95 3.99 10.52
C VAL A 50 -16.24 4.29 9.76
N LEU A 51 -16.22 4.15 8.44
CA LEU A 51 -17.38 4.21 7.56
C LEU A 51 -18.04 2.83 7.42
N GLN A 52 -17.22 1.80 7.25
CA GLN A 52 -17.65 0.41 7.13
C GLN A 52 -16.49 -0.53 7.48
N SER A 53 -16.81 -1.64 8.14
CA SER A 53 -15.94 -2.80 8.32
C SER A 53 -16.56 -3.98 7.58
N LEU A 54 -15.71 -4.83 7.03
CA LEU A 54 -16.07 -6.06 6.35
C LEU A 54 -15.20 -7.16 6.95
N ASP A 55 -15.86 -8.21 7.43
CA ASP A 55 -15.23 -9.47 7.79
C ASP A 55 -15.38 -10.41 6.59
N ASN A 56 -14.36 -11.23 6.31
CA ASN A 56 -14.38 -12.21 5.22
C ASN A 56 -14.48 -11.58 3.81
N ILE A 57 -13.44 -10.86 3.42
CA ILE A 57 -13.24 -10.37 2.05
C ILE A 57 -13.12 -11.54 1.09
N THR A 58 -13.95 -11.52 0.03
CA THR A 58 -13.98 -12.55 -1.00
C THR A 58 -12.98 -12.25 -2.11
N GLY A 59 -12.30 -13.28 -2.63
CA GLY A 59 -11.33 -13.19 -3.72
C GLY A 59 -10.20 -14.18 -3.49
N ASP A 60 -9.62 -14.71 -4.57
CA ASP A 60 -8.58 -15.75 -4.45
C ASP A 60 -7.30 -15.19 -3.83
N GLU A 61 -6.96 -13.93 -4.13
CA GLU A 61 -5.85 -13.20 -3.52
C GLU A 61 -6.00 -12.96 -2.00
N PHE A 62 -7.21 -13.04 -1.46
CA PHE A 62 -7.47 -12.71 -0.05
C PHE A 62 -7.66 -13.93 0.83
N ARG A 63 -7.60 -15.15 0.26
CA ARG A 63 -7.81 -16.38 1.02
C ARG A 63 -6.85 -16.45 2.19
N SER A 64 -7.39 -16.89 3.31
CA SER A 64 -6.74 -16.81 4.59
C SER A 64 -7.12 -18.00 5.45
N THR A 65 -6.15 -18.59 6.14
CA THR A 65 -6.38 -19.72 7.05
C THR A 65 -6.97 -19.27 8.39
N GLU A 66 -6.63 -18.06 8.85
CA GLU A 66 -7.10 -17.51 10.13
C GLU A 66 -8.08 -16.34 9.96
N GLY A 67 -8.41 -15.99 8.71
CA GLY A 67 -9.41 -14.99 8.37
C GLY A 67 -8.81 -13.71 7.78
N ASN A 68 -9.67 -12.87 7.25
CA ASN A 68 -9.29 -11.58 6.67
C ASN A 68 -10.39 -10.55 6.95
N GLY A 69 -10.06 -9.28 6.75
CA GLY A 69 -11.03 -8.21 6.89
C GLY A 69 -10.53 -6.90 6.32
N ALA A 70 -11.46 -6.05 5.90
CA ALA A 70 -11.14 -4.71 5.43
C ALA A 70 -11.97 -3.64 6.13
N VAL A 71 -11.34 -2.51 6.38
CA VAL A 71 -11.98 -1.36 7.02
C VAL A 71 -11.77 -0.11 6.18
N LEU A 72 -12.85 0.63 5.96
CA LEU A 72 -12.83 1.93 5.32
C LEU A 72 -13.01 3.02 6.36
N TYR A 73 -12.05 3.92 6.43
CA TYR A 73 -12.01 5.07 7.34
C TYR A 73 -12.17 6.39 6.59
N GLN A 74 -12.94 7.29 7.16
CA GLN A 74 -12.99 8.70 6.77
C GLN A 74 -11.93 9.49 7.53
N LEU A 75 -11.08 10.17 6.77
CA LEU A 75 -10.11 11.15 7.25
C LEU A 75 -10.52 12.56 6.81
N LYS A 76 -9.79 13.58 7.28
CA LYS A 76 -9.99 14.96 6.80
C LYS A 76 -9.56 15.06 5.33
N GLY A 77 -10.54 15.19 4.43
CA GLY A 77 -10.32 15.41 2.99
C GLY A 77 -9.90 14.19 2.18
N LYS A 78 -9.88 12.99 2.76
CA LYS A 78 -9.55 11.72 2.08
C LYS A 78 -10.10 10.53 2.86
N CYS A 79 -9.93 9.32 2.34
CA CYS A 79 -10.21 8.08 3.05
C CYS A 79 -8.99 7.17 3.12
N LYS A 80 -9.01 6.23 4.07
CA LYS A 80 -8.05 5.13 4.20
C LYS A 80 -8.84 3.83 4.12
N LEU A 81 -8.50 2.96 3.18
CA LEU A 81 -8.97 1.58 3.13
C LEU A 81 -7.83 0.71 3.62
N THR A 82 -8.06 -0.13 4.63
CA THR A 82 -7.07 -1.08 5.15
C THR A 82 -7.60 -2.49 5.01
N LEU A 83 -6.80 -3.39 4.44
CA LEU A 83 -7.03 -4.83 4.38
C LEU A 83 -6.03 -5.53 5.31
N ASN A 84 -6.51 -6.52 6.06
CA ASN A 84 -5.71 -7.41 6.87
C ASN A 84 -5.96 -8.86 6.45
N ILE A 85 -4.90 -9.64 6.29
CA ILE A 85 -4.93 -11.07 5.98
C ILE A 85 -4.07 -11.80 7.01
N PHE A 86 -4.62 -12.85 7.63
CA PHE A 86 -3.99 -13.60 8.73
C PHE A 86 -3.78 -15.07 8.34
N GLY A 87 -2.56 -15.45 8.02
CA GLY A 87 -2.18 -16.84 7.79
C GLY A 87 -1.66 -17.51 9.06
N GLU A 88 -1.41 -18.82 9.02
CA GLU A 88 -0.85 -19.56 10.17
C GLU A 88 0.52 -19.03 10.63
N SER A 89 1.33 -18.49 9.73
CA SER A 89 2.70 -18.05 10.02
C SER A 89 3.00 -16.62 9.56
N TYR A 90 1.99 -15.90 9.07
CA TYR A 90 2.17 -14.58 8.47
C TYR A 90 0.97 -13.67 8.67
N LYS A 91 1.23 -12.37 8.60
CA LYS A 91 0.22 -11.32 8.48
C LYS A 91 0.55 -10.47 7.28
N GLU A 92 -0.45 -10.11 6.50
CA GLU A 92 -0.33 -9.08 5.47
C GLU A 92 -1.28 -7.93 5.78
N GLU A 93 -0.76 -6.71 5.74
CA GLU A 93 -1.55 -5.49 5.86
C GLU A 93 -1.35 -4.65 4.60
N ILE A 94 -2.45 -4.25 3.99
CA ILE A 94 -2.45 -3.39 2.82
C ILE A 94 -3.27 -2.16 3.13
N SER A 95 -2.83 -0.97 2.73
CA SER A 95 -3.64 0.23 2.88
C SER A 95 -3.56 1.15 1.70
N PHE A 96 -4.71 1.68 1.33
CA PHE A 96 -4.90 2.65 0.27
C PHE A 96 -5.40 3.95 0.86
N TYR A 97 -4.73 5.06 0.57
CA TYR A 97 -5.29 6.38 0.77
C TYR A 97 -5.92 6.84 -0.54
N LEU A 98 -7.17 7.27 -0.49
CA LEU A 98 -7.93 7.65 -1.68
C LEU A 98 -8.69 8.95 -1.50
N HIS A 99 -8.90 9.64 -2.62
CA HIS A 99 -9.76 10.81 -2.71
C HIS A 99 -10.43 10.87 -4.09
N GLN A 100 -11.75 11.06 -4.09
CA GLN A 100 -12.63 11.00 -5.26
C GLN A 100 -12.42 9.72 -6.08
N GLY A 101 -12.34 8.57 -5.40
CA GLY A 101 -12.15 7.26 -6.03
C GLY A 101 -10.78 7.03 -6.66
N LYS A 102 -9.80 7.91 -6.46
CA LYS A 102 -8.41 7.76 -6.95
C LYS A 102 -7.46 7.44 -5.81
N ILE A 103 -6.57 6.47 -6.04
CA ILE A 103 -5.51 6.11 -5.10
C ILE A 103 -4.45 7.22 -5.10
N LEU A 104 -4.21 7.81 -3.93
CA LEU A 104 -3.17 8.81 -3.70
C LEU A 104 -1.85 8.14 -3.31
N SER A 105 -1.93 7.13 -2.44
CA SER A 105 -0.80 6.31 -2.00
C SER A 105 -1.29 4.94 -1.54
N ALA A 106 -0.42 3.94 -1.64
CA ALA A 106 -0.70 2.59 -1.18
C ALA A 106 0.55 1.96 -0.55
N PHE A 107 0.33 1.15 0.48
CA PHE A 107 1.37 0.53 1.28
C PHE A 107 1.01 -0.93 1.56
N GLU A 108 2.02 -1.79 1.53
CA GLU A 108 1.92 -3.22 1.77
C GLU A 108 2.99 -3.57 2.82
N THR A 109 2.57 -4.17 3.93
CA THR A 109 3.48 -4.65 4.97
C THR A 109 3.23 -6.13 5.20
N SER A 110 4.30 -6.91 5.12
CA SER A 110 4.29 -8.34 5.46
C SER A 110 4.99 -8.54 6.80
N TYR A 111 4.36 -9.32 7.66
CA TYR A 111 4.90 -9.75 8.94
C TYR A 111 4.96 -11.27 8.99
N SER A 112 5.90 -11.78 9.77
CA SER A 112 6.00 -13.19 10.13
C SER A 112 5.72 -13.41 11.61
N TYR A 113 5.24 -14.60 11.95
CA TYR A 113 5.09 -15.09 13.32
C TYR A 113 6.24 -16.07 13.61
N PRO A 114 7.39 -15.61 14.14
CA PRO A 114 8.57 -16.47 14.32
C PRO A 114 8.34 -17.62 15.30
N ASN A 115 7.41 -17.47 16.26
CA ASN A 115 7.20 -18.42 17.36
C ASN A 115 5.92 -19.26 17.19
N GLY A 116 5.46 -19.44 15.95
CA GLY A 116 4.17 -20.08 15.65
C GLY A 116 3.01 -19.07 15.67
N GLY A 117 1.90 -19.43 15.03
CA GLY A 117 0.81 -18.55 14.62
C GLY A 117 0.11 -17.72 15.69
N PHE A 118 -0.98 -17.05 15.30
CA PHE A 118 -1.74 -16.14 16.18
C PHE A 118 -2.25 -16.85 17.46
N TYR A 119 -2.35 -18.18 17.40
CA TYR A 119 -2.59 -19.06 18.54
C TYR A 119 -1.27 -19.69 18.98
N ALA A 120 -0.68 -19.18 20.07
CA ALA A 120 0.50 -19.77 20.69
C ALA A 120 0.26 -21.28 20.92
N GLU A 121 1.19 -22.12 20.47
CA GLU A 121 1.13 -23.55 20.75
C GLU A 121 1.03 -23.75 22.26
N ALA A 122 0.03 -24.53 22.70
CA ALA A 122 -0.16 -24.83 24.11
C ALA A 122 1.06 -25.62 24.62
N LYS A 123 2.07 -24.90 25.16
CA LYS A 123 3.26 -25.30 25.95
C LYS A 123 4.53 -24.48 25.66
N THR A 124 4.50 -23.45 24.82
CA THR A 124 5.63 -22.53 24.68
C THR A 124 5.51 -21.36 25.67
N GLU A 125 6.58 -21.07 26.43
CA GLU A 125 6.65 -19.87 27.30
C GLU A 125 6.93 -18.59 26.50
N GLU A 126 7.13 -18.71 25.18
CA GLU A 126 7.44 -17.60 24.30
C GLU A 126 6.18 -16.75 24.01
N SER A 127 6.30 -15.45 24.24
CA SER A 127 5.23 -14.51 23.90
C SER A 127 5.00 -14.47 22.38
N PHE A 128 3.74 -14.29 21.97
CA PHE A 128 3.41 -13.96 20.58
C PHE A 128 4.23 -12.74 20.13
N GLU A 129 4.97 -12.91 19.04
CA GLU A 129 5.78 -11.87 18.43
C GLU A 129 5.40 -11.70 16.96
N THR A 130 5.38 -10.45 16.51
CA THR A 130 5.26 -10.10 15.09
C THR A 130 6.52 -9.41 14.65
N GLN A 131 7.18 -9.98 13.66
CA GLN A 131 8.35 -9.37 13.04
C GLN A 131 7.99 -8.84 11.66
N GLN A 132 8.26 -7.56 11.40
CA GLN A 132 8.07 -6.99 10.07
C GLN A 132 9.14 -7.56 9.12
N HIS A 133 8.69 -8.26 8.08
CA HIS A 133 9.55 -8.79 7.05
C HIS A 133 9.90 -7.71 6.01
N TYR A 134 8.89 -6.99 5.51
CA TYR A 134 9.09 -5.83 4.65
C TYR A 134 7.96 -4.81 4.77
N LEU A 135 8.27 -3.57 4.41
CA LEU A 135 7.30 -2.53 4.07
C LEU A 135 7.59 -2.03 2.66
N LYS A 136 6.57 -2.05 1.82
CA LYS A 136 6.63 -1.67 0.41
C LYS A 136 5.66 -0.55 0.12
N ILE A 137 6.17 0.50 -0.53
CA ILE A 137 5.33 1.53 -1.14
C ILE A 137 4.85 0.98 -2.48
N MET A 138 3.54 0.88 -2.67
CA MET A 138 2.94 0.41 -3.90
C MET A 138 2.76 1.58 -4.86
N ASN A 139 2.98 1.34 -6.16
CA ASN A 139 2.73 2.36 -7.17
C ASN A 139 1.20 2.51 -7.37
N PRO A 140 0.60 3.69 -7.09
CA PRO A 140 -0.86 3.88 -7.12
C PRO A 140 -1.45 3.85 -8.54
N VAL A 141 -0.62 3.95 -9.58
CA VAL A 141 -1.05 3.86 -10.99
C VAL A 141 -0.67 2.52 -11.63
N ASN A 142 -0.03 1.62 -10.88
CA ASN A 142 0.26 0.27 -11.39
C ASN A 142 -1.03 -0.55 -11.48
N ARG A 143 -1.17 -1.31 -12.57
CA ARG A 143 -2.35 -2.14 -12.84
C ARG A 143 -2.67 -3.09 -11.68
N ARG A 144 -1.66 -3.75 -11.11
CA ARG A 144 -1.83 -4.67 -9.98
C ARG A 144 -2.40 -3.95 -8.75
N THR A 145 -1.86 -2.78 -8.40
CA THR A 145 -2.36 -1.97 -7.28
C THR A 145 -3.80 -1.52 -7.51
N MET A 146 -4.12 -1.09 -8.73
CA MET A 146 -5.47 -0.65 -9.09
C MET A 146 -6.47 -1.80 -9.05
N THR A 147 -6.14 -2.95 -9.64
CA THR A 147 -7.00 -4.14 -9.62
C THR A 147 -7.26 -4.62 -8.20
N LEU A 148 -6.21 -4.68 -7.37
CA LEU A 148 -6.34 -5.05 -5.96
C LEU A 148 -7.28 -4.08 -5.21
N PHE A 149 -7.10 -2.77 -5.41
CA PHE A 149 -7.97 -1.76 -4.82
C PHE A 149 -9.42 -1.91 -5.29
N GLU A 150 -9.65 -2.05 -6.59
CA GLU A 150 -10.99 -2.16 -7.18
C GLU A 150 -11.72 -3.39 -6.66
N GLU A 151 -11.03 -4.53 -6.54
CA GLU A 151 -11.60 -5.78 -6.04
C GLU A 151 -12.05 -5.64 -4.58
N ILE A 152 -11.22 -5.06 -3.72
CA ILE A 152 -11.58 -4.83 -2.31
C ILE A 152 -12.68 -3.76 -2.23
N ALA A 153 -12.54 -2.65 -2.94
CA ALA A 153 -13.49 -1.53 -2.91
C ALA A 153 -14.89 -1.92 -3.41
N SER A 154 -14.97 -2.89 -4.34
CA SER A 154 -16.26 -3.39 -4.87
C SER A 154 -17.14 -4.04 -3.80
N GLN A 155 -16.55 -4.49 -2.69
CA GLN A 155 -17.25 -5.15 -1.58
C GLN A 155 -17.81 -4.14 -0.56
N PHE A 156 -17.39 -2.87 -0.64
CA PHE A 156 -17.92 -1.80 0.19
C PHE A 156 -19.21 -1.21 -0.40
N LYS A 157 -20.03 -0.58 0.45
CA LYS A 157 -21.23 0.13 -0.03
C LYS A 157 -20.80 1.27 -0.95
N PRO A 158 -21.31 1.35 -2.21
CA PRO A 158 -20.87 2.34 -3.19
C PRO A 158 -20.96 3.79 -2.71
N LYS A 159 -21.93 4.11 -1.84
CA LYS A 159 -22.09 5.45 -1.26
C LYS A 159 -20.88 5.90 -0.43
N PHE A 160 -20.17 4.98 0.22
CA PHE A 160 -19.00 5.31 1.02
C PHE A 160 -17.77 5.49 0.14
N ILE A 161 -17.55 4.58 -0.81
CA ILE A 161 -16.44 4.67 -1.76
C ILE A 161 -16.54 5.93 -2.64
N LYS A 162 -17.74 6.34 -3.04
CA LYS A 162 -17.96 7.57 -3.84
C LYS A 162 -17.87 8.88 -3.05
N ALA A 163 -18.05 8.82 -1.73
CA ALA A 163 -17.85 9.97 -0.84
C ALA A 163 -16.36 10.15 -0.50
N CYS A 164 -15.63 9.04 -0.59
CA CYS A 164 -14.19 9.00 -0.79
C CYS A 164 -13.84 9.21 -2.28
#